data_AF-A0A7W7G8J3-F1
#
_entry.id   AF-A0A7W7G8J3-F1
#
_cell.length_a   1.000
_cell.length_b   1.000
_cell.length_c   1.000
_cell.angle_alpha   90.00
_cell.angle_beta   90.00
_cell.angle_gamma   90.00
#
_symmetry.space_group_name_H-M   'P 1'
#
loop_
_entity.id
_entity.type
_entity.pdbx_description
1 polymer ?
#
loop_
_entity_poly.entity_id
_entity_poly.type
_entity_poly.pdbx_seq_one_letter_code
_entity_poly.pdbx_strand_id
1 'polypeptide(L)'
;MDDMTSIDALEVRAMGQAVDGVGERLVAVAGEIRTWEYEGRGAVEGAVMCDVMLAVTARAWEVTVDGLGQLVREFGHDLRTAAGDFVAVDQDIAERVRGVGKPWE
;
A
#
# COMPACT_ATOMS: atom_id res chain seq x y z
N MET A 1 24.10 -9.78 -24.11
CA MET A 1 23.81 -8.35 -23.99
C MET A 1 22.52 -8.31 -23.20
N ASP A 2 22.67 -8.23 -21.87
CA ASP A 2 21.55 -8.32 -20.93
C ASP A 2 20.56 -7.20 -21.23
N ASP A 3 19.32 -7.59 -21.51
CA ASP A 3 18.19 -6.68 -21.69
C ASP A 3 17.81 -6.12 -20.31
N MET A 4 18.58 -5.13 -19.85
CA MET A 4 18.55 -4.58 -18.49
C MET A 4 17.33 -3.69 -18.18
N THR A 5 16.31 -3.62 -19.04
CA THR A 5 15.21 -2.64 -18.84
C THR A 5 13.83 -3.11 -19.28
N SER A 6 13.56 -4.41 -19.34
CA SER A 6 12.18 -4.89 -19.38
C SER A 6 11.65 -4.88 -17.94
N ILE A 7 10.83 -3.90 -17.60
CA ILE A 7 10.11 -3.91 -16.32
C ILE A 7 9.09 -5.06 -16.40
N ASP A 8 9.28 -6.10 -15.58
CA ASP A 8 8.32 -7.20 -15.50
C ASP A 8 7.03 -6.69 -14.85
N ALA A 9 6.04 -6.37 -15.67
CA ALA A 9 4.73 -5.90 -15.23
C ALA A 9 4.04 -6.90 -14.29
N LEU A 10 4.30 -8.20 -14.40
CA LEU A 10 3.77 -9.20 -13.47
C LEU A 10 4.40 -9.02 -12.08
N GLU A 11 5.71 -8.84 -12.02
CA GLU A 11 6.45 -8.61 -10.79
C GLU A 11 6.01 -7.31 -10.11
N VAL A 12 5.93 -6.20 -10.86
CA VAL A 12 5.47 -4.90 -10.34
C VAL A 12 4.04 -4.99 -9.81
N ARG A 13 3.16 -5.71 -10.50
CA ARG A 13 1.79 -5.93 -10.03
C ARG A 13 1.76 -6.74 -8.74
N ALA A 14 2.59 -7.77 -8.61
CA ALA A 14 2.70 -8.58 -7.40
C ALA A 14 3.24 -7.75 -6.22
N MET A 15 4.22 -6.87 -6.46
CA MET A 15 4.70 -5.92 -5.46
C MET A 15 3.57 -4.98 -5.00
N GLY A 16 2.81 -4.42 -5.94
CA GLY A 16 1.66 -3.56 -5.62
C GLY A 16 0.58 -4.26 -4.79
N GLN A 17 0.34 -5.57 -5.00
CA GLN A 17 -0.56 -6.36 -4.17
C GLN A 17 -0.01 -6.59 -2.76
N ALA A 18 1.29 -6.91 -2.64
CA ALA A 18 1.94 -7.13 -1.37
C ALA A 18 1.95 -5.86 -0.50
N VAL A 19 2.25 -4.72 -1.13
CA VAL A 19 2.25 -3.39 -0.49
C VAL A 19 0.85 -3.01 0.01
N ASP A 20 -0.19 -3.17 -0.82
CA ASP A 20 -1.56 -2.88 -0.41
C ASP A 20 -1.99 -3.75 0.78
N GLY A 21 -1.62 -5.03 0.79
CA GLY A 21 -1.84 -5.91 1.94
C GLY A 21 -1.09 -5.48 3.21
N VAL A 22 0.08 -4.84 3.11
CA VAL A 22 0.74 -4.20 4.27
C VAL A 22 -0.10 -3.03 4.78
N GLY A 23 -0.59 -2.19 3.87
CA GLY A 23 -1.42 -1.04 4.23
C GLY A 23 -2.75 -1.45 4.88
N GLU A 24 -3.40 -2.52 4.40
CA GLU A 24 -4.59 -3.10 5.05
C GLU A 24 -4.32 -3.55 6.48
N ARG A 25 -3.17 -4.22 6.73
CA ARG A 25 -2.79 -4.63 8.09
C ARG A 25 -2.51 -3.44 9.00
N LEU A 26 -1.92 -2.36 8.48
CA LEU A 26 -1.70 -1.13 9.25
C LEU A 26 -3.04 -0.49 9.65
N VAL A 27 -3.99 -0.37 8.72
CA VAL A 27 -5.33 0.16 9.02
C VAL A 27 -6.04 -0.73 10.05
N ALA A 28 -5.92 -2.06 9.94
CA ALA A 28 -6.48 -2.98 10.93
C ALA A 28 -5.88 -2.74 12.33
N VAL A 29 -4.55 -2.61 12.43
CA VAL A 29 -3.86 -2.27 13.68
C VAL A 29 -4.34 -0.93 14.23
N ALA A 30 -4.50 0.09 13.38
CA ALA A 30 -5.01 1.40 13.82
C ALA A 30 -6.40 1.28 14.46
N GLY A 31 -7.27 0.43 13.89
CA GLY A 31 -8.60 0.14 14.44
C GLY A 31 -8.59 -0.55 15.81
N GLU A 32 -7.53 -1.27 16.16
CA GLU A 32 -7.41 -1.97 17.46
C GLU A 32 -6.87 -1.07 18.58
N ILE A 33 -6.20 0.04 18.26
CA ILE A 33 -5.54 0.91 19.24
C ILE A 33 -6.52 1.45 20.30
N ARG A 34 -7.77 1.74 19.92
CA ARG A 34 -8.80 2.18 20.87
C ARG A 34 -9.23 1.10 21.85
N THR A 35 -9.27 -0.15 21.40
CA THR A 35 -9.56 -1.29 22.25
C THR A 35 -8.42 -1.48 23.26
N TRP A 36 -7.17 -1.47 22.80
CA TRP A 36 -6.00 -1.58 23.68
C TRP A 36 -5.92 -0.43 24.69
N GLU A 37 -6.25 0.80 24.27
CA GLU A 37 -6.33 1.94 25.17
C GLU A 37 -7.38 1.72 26.26
N TYR A 38 -8.58 1.30 25.88
CA TYR A 38 -9.67 1.05 26.81
C TYR A 38 -9.32 -0.07 27.80
N GLU A 39 -8.77 -1.18 27.33
CA GLU A 39 -8.34 -2.32 28.15
C GLU A 39 -7.18 -1.97 29.08
N GLY A 40 -6.31 -1.04 28.68
CA GLY A 40 -5.17 -0.57 29.48
C GLY A 40 -5.53 0.44 30.58
N ARG A 41 -6.74 1.02 30.57
CA ARG A 41 -7.16 2.01 31.57
C ARG A 41 -7.17 1.41 32.98
N GLY A 42 -6.67 2.17 33.94
CA GLY A 42 -6.64 1.75 35.34
C GLY A 42 -5.67 0.61 35.63
N ALA A 43 -4.81 0.22 34.68
CA ALA A 43 -3.72 -0.72 34.93
C ALA A 43 -2.73 -0.22 35.99
N VAL A 44 -2.68 1.09 36.24
CA VAL A 44 -1.90 1.72 37.31
C VAL A 44 -2.84 2.41 38.28
N GLU A 45 -2.96 1.83 39.48
CA GLU A 45 -3.85 2.35 40.53
C GLU A 45 -3.42 3.76 40.97
N GLY A 46 -4.39 4.67 41.08
CA GLY A 46 -4.18 6.06 41.54
C GLY A 46 -3.50 7.00 40.53
N ALA A 47 -3.17 6.52 39.32
CA ALA A 47 -2.44 7.30 38.32
C ALA A 47 -3.35 7.85 37.21
N VAL A 48 -4.28 8.73 37.56
CA VAL A 48 -5.20 9.38 36.59
C VAL A 48 -4.47 10.03 35.41
N MET A 49 -3.28 10.61 35.67
CA MET A 49 -2.45 11.19 34.62
C MET A 49 -1.93 10.15 33.62
N CYS A 50 -1.70 8.91 34.05
CA CYS A 50 -1.31 7.82 33.14
C CYS A 50 -2.44 7.46 32.18
N ASP A 51 -3.69 7.39 32.63
CA ASP A 51 -4.84 7.13 31.76
C ASP A 51 -5.06 8.26 30.76
N VAL A 52 -4.91 9.53 31.18
CA VAL A 52 -4.99 10.69 30.28
C VAL A 52 -3.91 10.63 29.21
N MET A 53 -2.67 10.35 29.62
CA MET A 53 -1.54 10.22 28.68
C MET A 53 -1.75 9.04 27.73
N LEU A 54 -2.23 7.90 28.22
CA LEU A 54 -2.55 6.73 27.40
C LEU A 54 -3.59 7.08 26.33
N ALA A 55 -4.67 7.78 26.71
CA ALA A 55 -5.72 8.20 25.77
C ALA A 55 -5.21 9.16 24.69
N VAL A 56 -4.36 10.12 25.06
CA VAL A 56 -3.75 11.07 24.11
C VAL A 56 -2.80 10.34 23.16
N THR A 57 -1.92 9.50 23.71
CA THR A 57 -0.94 8.73 22.93
C THR A 57 -1.61 7.73 22.00
N ALA A 58 -2.63 7.01 22.46
CA ALA A 58 -3.42 6.10 21.64
C ALA A 58 -4.07 6.82 20.46
N ARG A 59 -4.71 7.98 20.69
CA ARG A 59 -5.29 8.77 19.60
C ARG A 59 -4.24 9.23 18.59
N ALA A 60 -3.06 9.64 19.05
CA ALA A 60 -1.98 10.04 18.15
C ALA A 60 -1.49 8.86 17.29
N TRP A 61 -1.28 7.69 17.91
CA TRP A 61 -0.88 6.48 17.19
C TRP A 61 -1.95 5.98 16.22
N GLU A 62 -3.22 5.98 16.61
CA GLU A 62 -4.36 5.65 15.74
C GLU A 62 -4.30 6.46 14.45
N VAL A 63 -4.21 7.80 14.55
CA VAL A 63 -4.14 8.69 13.39
C VAL A 63 -2.88 8.45 12.56
N THR A 64 -1.72 8.29 13.20
CA THR A 64 -0.46 8.08 12.47
C THR A 64 -0.43 6.74 11.73
N VAL A 65 -0.88 5.66 12.36
CA VAL A 65 -0.87 4.32 11.77
C VAL A 65 -1.93 4.21 10.67
N ASP A 66 -3.11 4.79 10.86
CA ASP A 66 -4.15 4.86 9.82
C ASP A 66 -3.66 5.64 8.60
N GLY A 67 -3.08 6.83 8.81
CA GLY A 67 -2.51 7.64 7.74
C GLY A 67 -1.37 6.93 7.00
N LEU A 68 -0.47 6.25 7.71
CA LEU A 68 0.57 5.43 7.08
C LEU A 68 -0.04 4.27 6.29
N GLY A 69 -1.05 3.61 6.84
CA GLY A 69 -1.78 2.55 6.15
C GLY A 69 -2.39 3.03 4.84
N GLN A 70 -3.04 4.19 4.83
CA GLN A 70 -3.59 4.82 3.63
C GLN A 70 -2.51 5.12 2.59
N LEU A 71 -1.41 5.76 2.98
CA LEU A 71 -0.29 6.07 2.08
C LEU A 71 0.32 4.80 1.44
N VAL A 72 0.47 3.75 2.25
CA VAL A 72 0.99 2.46 1.75
C VAL A 72 0.01 1.83 0.76
N ARG A 73 -1.30 1.90 1.00
CA ARG A 73 -2.32 1.40 0.05
C ARG A 73 -2.33 2.19 -1.25
N GLU A 74 -2.23 3.52 -1.17
CA GLU A 74 -2.09 4.39 -2.35
C GLU A 74 -0.85 3.99 -3.17
N PHE A 75 0.29 3.80 -2.53
CA PHE A 75 1.49 3.34 -3.22
C PHE A 75 1.31 1.94 -3.85
N GLY A 76 0.63 1.03 -3.16
CA GLY A 76 0.28 -0.29 -3.70
C GLY A 76 -0.66 -0.21 -4.92
N HIS A 77 -1.57 0.75 -4.92
CA HIS A 77 -2.44 1.05 -6.07
C HIS A 77 -1.62 1.60 -7.25
N ASP A 78 -0.74 2.58 -7.00
CA ASP A 78 0.11 3.19 -8.02
C ASP A 78 0.98 2.16 -8.74
N LEU A 79 1.57 1.22 -8.00
CA LEU A 79 2.34 0.11 -8.59
C LEU A 79 1.49 -0.76 -9.54
N ARG A 80 0.26 -1.08 -9.17
CA ARG A 80 -0.63 -1.88 -10.03
C ARG A 80 -1.09 -1.11 -11.26
N THR A 81 -1.33 0.19 -11.11
CA THR A 81 -1.65 1.08 -12.23
C THR A 81 -0.47 1.15 -13.20
N ALA A 82 0.75 1.38 -12.70
CA ALA A 82 1.97 1.38 -13.50
C ALA A 82 2.19 0.04 -14.23
N ALA A 83 1.96 -1.09 -13.56
CA ALA A 83 2.02 -2.40 -14.20
C ALA A 83 1.00 -2.55 -15.34
N GLY A 84 -0.22 -2.00 -15.18
CA GLY A 84 -1.23 -1.97 -16.23
C GLY A 84 -0.80 -1.11 -17.42
N ASP A 85 -0.20 0.06 -17.15
CA ASP A 85 0.29 0.97 -18.18
C ASP A 85 1.43 0.35 -18.98
N PHE A 86 2.35 -0.40 -18.34
CA PHE A 86 3.40 -1.13 -19.05
C PHE A 86 2.83 -2.16 -20.01
N VAL A 87 1.86 -2.96 -19.58
CA VAL A 87 1.20 -3.96 -20.45
C VAL A 87 0.50 -3.29 -21.63
N ALA A 88 -0.18 -2.16 -21.40
CA ALA A 88 -0.88 -1.43 -22.45
C ALA A 88 0.10 -0.86 -23.50
N VAL A 89 1.23 -0.29 -23.05
CA VAL A 89 2.28 0.22 -23.93
C VAL A 89 2.93 -0.92 -24.73
N ASP A 90 3.23 -2.05 -24.10
CA ASP A 90 3.80 -3.21 -24.80
C ASP A 90 2.86 -3.76 -25.87
N GLN A 91 1.54 -3.77 -25.59
CA GLN A 91 0.53 -4.18 -26.57
C GLN A 91 0.45 -3.21 -27.75
N ASP A 92 0.40 -1.89 -27.50
CA ASP A 92 0.38 -0.86 -28.55
C ASP A 92 1.65 -0.93 -29.42
N ILE A 93 2.83 -1.13 -28.82
CA ILE A 93 4.09 -1.30 -29.56
C ILE A 93 4.03 -2.59 -30.41
N ALA A 94 3.59 -3.70 -29.85
CA ALA A 94 3.48 -4.97 -30.58
C ALA A 94 2.49 -4.88 -31.76
N GLU A 95 1.37 -4.18 -31.59
CA GLU A 95 0.40 -3.92 -32.64
C GLU A 95 0.98 -3.04 -33.76
N ARG A 96 1.70 -1.97 -33.40
CA ARG A 96 2.41 -1.11 -34.37
C ARG A 96 3.46 -1.90 -35.15
N VAL A 97 4.27 -2.71 -34.49
CA VAL A 97 5.30 -3.54 -35.13
C VAL A 97 4.65 -4.55 -36.10
N ARG A 98 3.55 -5.20 -35.70
CA ARG A 98 2.79 -6.13 -36.57
C ARG A 98 2.11 -5.41 -37.73
N GLY A 99 1.64 -4.18 -37.52
CA GLY A 99 1.00 -3.35 -38.55
C GLY A 99 1.98 -2.82 -39.59
N VAL A 100 3.19 -2.45 -39.19
CA VAL A 100 4.28 -2.06 -40.10
C VAL A 100 4.79 -3.25 -40.93
N GLY A 101 4.58 -4.48 -40.46
CA GLY A 101 4.93 -5.74 -41.13
C GLY A 101 3.95 -6.23 -42.19
N LYS A 102 2.90 -5.49 -42.56
CA LYS A 102 2.03 -5.82 -43.72
C LYS A 102 2.32 -4.90 -44.92
N PRO A 103 3.38 -5.16 -45.69
CA PRO A 103 3.56 -4.56 -47.00
C PRO A 103 2.71 -5.39 -47.99
N TRP A 104 1.59 -4.82 -48.45
CA TRP A 104 0.86 -5.27 -49.64
C TRP A 104 0.14 -6.64 -49.54
N GLU A 105 -1.17 -6.59 -49.22
CA GLU A 105 -2.18 -7.45 -49.87
C GLU A 105 -3.10 -6.54 -50.70
#